data_AF-A0A2S4YJ86-F1
#
_entry.id   AF-A0A2S4YJ86-F1
#
_cell.length_a   1.000
_cell.length_b   1.000
_cell.length_c   1.000
_cell.angle_alpha   90.00
_cell.angle_beta   90.00
_cell.angle_gamma   90.00
#
_symmetry.space_group_name_H-M   'P 1'
#
loop_
_entity.id
_entity.type
_entity.pdbx_description
1 polymer ?
#
loop_
_entity_poly.entity_id
_entity_poly.type
_entity_poly.pdbx_seq_one_letter_code
_entity_poly.pdbx_strand_id
1 'polypeptide(L)'
;MDGVNTEPTPVQDSPFRSEPTARDLAPQYVLPLVVRLEKAAPPARTDALETAARAVLVMLSDERSLGDGEWAQAIRDWQDARIRKVVRRARGAEWRRAEALPGITVTGKSAEVRVFPPVPLDGWPKDLAKLQVSGTELDDPEPPAGPDLAEPVLWMSPEVEMSAGKAMAQAGHGAQLAWWELSDEERATWRDAGFPLAVRTADPAQWRDLTTSRLPLVRDAGFTEIAPGSCTVVADHPALR
;
A
#
# COMPACT_ATOMS: atom_id res chain seq x y z
N MET A 1 28.87 -2.79 -62.89
CA MET A 1 29.47 -3.39 -61.68
C MET A 1 29.03 -2.53 -60.52
N ASP A 2 28.13 -3.10 -59.76
CA ASP A 2 27.32 -2.50 -58.72
C ASP A 2 28.15 -2.11 -57.49
N GLY A 3 27.89 -0.92 -56.96
CA GLY A 3 28.42 -0.45 -55.68
C GLY A 3 27.25 0.12 -54.87
N VAL A 4 26.55 -0.75 -54.15
CA VAL A 4 25.49 -0.38 -53.22
C VAL A 4 26.16 0.28 -52.00
N ASN A 5 25.96 1.59 -51.84
CA ASN A 5 26.33 2.31 -50.61
C ASN A 5 25.07 2.42 -49.74
N THR A 6 24.88 1.48 -48.83
CA THR A 6 23.83 1.52 -47.81
C THR A 6 24.19 2.55 -46.75
N GLU A 7 23.53 3.70 -46.76
CA GLU A 7 23.44 4.56 -45.57
C GLU A 7 22.74 3.80 -44.44
N PRO A 8 23.24 3.84 -43.19
CA PRO A 8 22.52 3.27 -42.07
C PRO A 8 21.29 4.12 -41.78
N THR A 9 20.11 3.54 -41.99
CA THR A 9 18.82 4.05 -41.54
C THR A 9 18.90 4.40 -40.06
N PRO A 10 18.40 5.57 -39.60
CA PRO A 10 18.36 5.87 -38.18
C PRO A 10 17.47 4.82 -37.50
N VAL A 11 18.05 4.09 -36.55
CA VAL A 11 17.34 3.09 -35.76
C VAL A 11 16.22 3.82 -35.04
N GLN A 12 14.98 3.52 -35.46
CA GLN A 12 13.78 4.02 -34.82
C GLN A 12 13.77 3.57 -33.35
N ASP A 13 13.53 4.53 -32.47
CA ASP A 13 13.46 4.36 -31.02
C ASP A 13 12.43 3.29 -30.68
N SER A 14 12.91 2.13 -30.20
CA SER A 14 12.07 1.00 -29.84
C SER A 14 11.36 1.30 -28.51
N PRO A 15 10.04 1.04 -28.37
CA PRO A 15 9.27 1.30 -27.15
C PRO A 15 9.62 0.38 -25.96
N PHE A 16 10.67 -0.43 -26.08
CA PHE A 16 11.15 -1.37 -25.06
C PHE A 16 12.47 -0.92 -24.41
N ARG A 17 12.68 0.38 -24.20
CA ARG A 17 13.78 0.85 -23.33
C ARG A 17 13.47 0.50 -21.87
N SER A 18 14.02 -0.63 -21.46
CA SER A 18 14.24 -1.02 -20.06
C SER A 18 15.48 -0.31 -19.50
N GLU A 19 15.64 1.00 -19.74
CA GLU A 19 16.78 1.74 -19.16
C GLU A 19 16.46 2.03 -17.68
N PRO A 20 17.31 1.57 -16.72
CA PRO A 20 17.13 1.86 -15.32
C PRO A 20 17.06 3.37 -15.10
N THR A 21 15.96 3.85 -14.54
CA THR A 21 15.82 5.25 -14.15
C THR A 21 16.74 5.57 -12.97
N ALA A 22 17.03 6.84 -12.69
CA ALA A 22 17.78 7.21 -11.49
C ALA A 22 17.14 6.66 -10.19
N ARG A 23 15.81 6.49 -10.18
CA ARG A 23 15.06 5.85 -9.07
C ARG A 23 15.31 4.35 -8.94
N ASP A 24 15.78 3.67 -10.00
CA ASP A 24 16.08 2.23 -9.98
C ASP A 24 17.46 1.93 -9.40
N LEU A 25 18.35 2.93 -9.42
CA LEU A 25 19.71 2.83 -8.93
C LEU A 25 19.83 3.34 -7.49
N ALA A 26 18.83 4.06 -6.98
CA ALA A 26 18.78 4.52 -5.60
C ALA A 26 18.59 3.34 -4.62
N PRO A 27 19.13 3.44 -3.38
CA PRO A 27 18.85 2.49 -2.31
C PRO A 27 17.33 2.28 -2.16
N GLN A 28 16.89 1.03 -2.26
CA GLN A 28 15.48 0.69 -2.22
C GLN A 28 15.05 0.43 -0.78
N TYR A 29 13.92 1.01 -0.41
CA TYR A 29 13.30 0.80 0.90
C TYR A 29 11.95 0.11 0.77
N VAL A 30 11.47 -0.42 1.88
CA VAL A 30 10.15 -1.03 2.00
C VAL A 30 9.52 -0.60 3.30
N LEU A 31 8.24 -0.27 3.27
CA LEU A 31 7.43 -0.08 4.46
C LEU A 31 6.91 -1.44 4.93
N PRO A 32 7.39 -1.97 6.06
CA PRO A 32 6.93 -3.24 6.60
C PRO A 32 5.61 -3.04 7.35
N LEU A 33 4.68 -3.95 7.13
CA LEU A 33 3.51 -4.15 7.96
C LEU A 33 3.49 -5.60 8.44
N VAL A 34 3.05 -5.81 9.68
CA VAL A 34 2.79 -7.14 10.23
C VAL A 34 1.36 -7.19 10.73
N VAL A 35 0.56 -8.11 10.19
CA VAL A 35 -0.78 -8.40 10.72
C VAL A 35 -0.69 -9.51 11.77
N ARG A 36 -1.39 -9.33 12.89
CA ARG A 36 -1.54 -10.38 13.90
C ARG A 36 -2.58 -11.39 13.44
N LEU A 37 -2.17 -12.63 13.23
CA LEU A 37 -3.04 -13.72 12.75
C LEU A 37 -2.97 -14.94 13.67
N GLU A 38 -3.79 -14.92 14.72
CA GLU A 38 -3.98 -16.07 15.60
C GLU A 38 -4.89 -17.12 14.93
N LYS A 39 -4.60 -18.41 15.15
CA LYS A 39 -5.36 -19.51 14.53
C LYS A 39 -6.82 -19.57 15.00
N ALA A 40 -7.06 -19.25 16.27
CA ALA A 40 -8.36 -19.47 16.90
C ALA A 40 -9.38 -18.37 16.59
N ALA A 41 -8.89 -17.18 16.21
CA ALA A 41 -9.73 -16.01 15.97
C ALA A 41 -9.03 -15.11 14.93
N PRO A 42 -8.95 -15.52 13.65
CA PRO A 42 -8.48 -14.63 12.60
C PRO A 42 -9.44 -13.43 12.47
N PRO A 43 -8.94 -12.22 12.20
CA PRO A 43 -9.79 -11.06 11.97
C PRO A 43 -10.56 -11.20 10.65
N ALA A 44 -11.65 -10.44 10.52
CA ALA A 44 -12.35 -10.31 9.25
C ALA A 44 -11.42 -9.66 8.20
N ARG A 45 -11.51 -10.11 6.93
CA ARG A 45 -10.70 -9.58 5.82
C ARG A 45 -10.84 -8.06 5.70
N THR A 46 -12.06 -7.55 5.69
CA THR A 46 -12.34 -6.11 5.54
C THR A 46 -11.71 -5.30 6.68
N ASP A 47 -11.82 -5.77 7.92
CA ASP A 47 -11.23 -5.11 9.09
C ASP A 47 -9.69 -5.08 9.02
N ALA A 48 -9.06 -6.15 8.53
CA ALA A 48 -7.62 -6.17 8.31
C ALA A 48 -7.16 -5.17 7.24
N LEU A 49 -7.92 -5.03 6.14
CA LEU A 49 -7.65 -4.06 5.07
C LEU A 49 -7.81 -2.62 5.56
N GLU A 50 -8.91 -2.31 6.27
CA GLU A 50 -9.16 -1.00 6.88
C GLU A 50 -8.06 -0.64 7.90
N THR A 51 -7.67 -1.60 8.74
CA THR A 51 -6.61 -1.41 9.75
C THR A 51 -5.24 -1.20 9.11
N ALA A 52 -4.90 -1.92 8.03
CA ALA A 52 -3.64 -1.75 7.32
C ALA A 52 -3.56 -0.38 6.63
N ALA A 53 -4.65 0.09 6.01
CA ALA A 53 -4.73 1.42 5.42
C ALA A 53 -4.52 2.51 6.49
N ARG A 54 -5.21 2.40 7.63
CA ARG A 54 -5.01 3.29 8.78
C ARG A 54 -3.58 3.26 9.32
N ALA A 55 -2.96 2.08 9.39
CA ALA A 55 -1.58 1.95 9.84
C ALA A 55 -0.60 2.74 8.96
N VAL A 56 -0.80 2.76 7.64
CA VAL A 56 0.01 3.61 6.75
C VAL A 56 -0.19 5.09 7.04
N LEU A 57 -1.42 5.55 7.22
CA LEU A 57 -1.73 6.96 7.55
C LEU A 57 -1.13 7.37 8.90
N VAL A 58 -1.21 6.49 9.90
CA VAL A 58 -0.58 6.69 11.22
C VAL A 58 0.93 6.82 11.07
N MET A 59 1.59 5.95 10.28
CA MET A 59 3.02 6.08 10.03
C MET A 59 3.38 7.39 9.33
N LEU A 60 2.60 7.82 8.33
CA LEU A 60 2.86 9.05 7.57
C LEU A 60 2.64 10.33 8.39
N SER A 61 1.84 10.26 9.46
CA SER A 61 1.45 11.43 10.27
C SER A 61 2.08 11.47 11.65
N ASP A 62 2.77 10.40 12.07
CA ASP A 62 3.49 10.34 13.34
C ASP A 62 4.62 11.37 13.38
N GLU A 63 4.78 12.06 14.51
CA GLU A 63 5.81 13.09 14.68
C GLU A 63 7.23 12.57 14.41
N ARG A 64 7.49 11.27 14.68
CA ARG A 64 8.78 10.65 14.39
C ARG A 64 9.02 10.53 12.89
N SER A 65 8.00 10.50 12.06
CA SER A 65 8.09 10.42 10.60
C SER A 65 8.19 11.77 9.90
N LEU A 66 8.04 12.88 10.62
CA LEU A 66 7.95 14.24 10.08
C LEU A 66 9.18 15.08 10.43
N GLY A 67 9.50 16.08 9.61
CA GLY A 67 10.58 17.04 9.88
C GLY A 67 11.91 16.36 10.20
N ASP A 68 12.42 16.62 11.41
CA ASP A 68 13.65 16.06 11.98
C ASP A 68 13.40 14.85 12.90
N GLY A 69 12.19 14.26 12.84
CA GLY A 69 11.82 13.08 13.60
C GLY A 69 12.70 11.87 13.30
N GLU A 70 12.78 10.94 14.26
CA GLU A 70 13.66 9.77 14.24
C GLU A 70 13.54 8.93 12.95
N TRP A 71 12.35 8.84 12.37
CA TRP A 71 12.00 8.03 11.20
C TRP A 71 11.88 8.86 9.93
N ALA A 72 11.97 10.19 10.02
CA ALA A 72 11.67 11.10 8.93
C ALA A 72 12.58 10.89 7.71
N GLN A 73 13.87 10.59 7.93
CA GLN A 73 14.78 10.28 6.82
C GLN A 73 14.39 8.98 6.11
N ALA A 74 14.09 7.91 6.85
CA ALA A 74 13.69 6.63 6.28
C ALA A 74 12.37 6.77 5.48
N ILE A 75 11.46 7.61 5.97
CA ILE A 75 10.20 7.95 5.30
C ILE A 75 10.43 8.73 4.01
N ARG A 76 11.36 9.70 3.98
CA ARG A 76 11.75 10.41 2.75
C ARG A 76 12.39 9.46 1.74
N ASP A 77 13.40 8.69 2.15
CA ASP A 77 14.12 7.76 1.27
C ASP A 77 13.17 6.73 0.62
N TRP A 78 12.18 6.25 1.38
CA TRP A 78 11.15 5.33 0.87
C TRP A 78 10.17 5.98 -0.12
N GLN A 79 9.78 7.24 0.11
CA GLN A 79 8.86 7.96 -0.79
C GLN A 79 9.55 8.44 -2.08
N ASP A 80 10.84 8.74 -2.02
CA ASP A 80 11.64 9.21 -3.18
C ASP A 80 12.05 8.07 -4.13
N ALA A 81 12.00 6.82 -3.65
CA ALA A 81 12.28 5.61 -4.42
C ALA A 81 10.99 4.99 -5.03
N ARG A 82 11.06 3.70 -5.40
CA ARG A 82 9.85 2.93 -5.71
C ARG A 82 9.14 2.54 -4.42
N ILE A 83 8.00 3.17 -4.15
CA ILE A 83 7.21 2.95 -2.94
C ILE A 83 6.76 1.49 -2.89
N ARG A 84 7.30 0.74 -1.94
CA ARG A 84 6.95 -0.67 -1.70
C ARG A 84 6.36 -0.85 -0.30
N LYS A 85 5.26 -1.57 -0.20
CA LYS A 85 4.70 -2.05 1.07
C LYS A 85 4.72 -3.57 1.09
N VAL A 86 5.11 -4.16 2.20
CA VAL A 86 5.09 -5.62 2.38
C VAL A 86 4.36 -5.93 3.68
N VAL A 87 3.30 -6.72 3.56
CA VAL A 87 2.56 -7.24 4.70
C VAL A 87 3.04 -8.66 4.98
N ARG A 88 3.47 -8.91 6.22
CA ARG A 88 3.78 -10.23 6.75
C ARG A 88 2.79 -10.58 7.85
N ARG A 89 2.74 -11.84 8.25
CA ARG A 89 1.93 -12.26 9.40
C ARG A 89 2.80 -12.73 10.56
N ALA A 90 2.29 -12.52 11.77
CA ALA A 90 2.87 -13.06 12.99
C ALA A 90 1.78 -13.51 13.97
N ARG A 91 2.17 -14.40 14.89
CA ARG A 91 1.29 -14.92 15.94
C ARG A 91 2.08 -15.23 17.21
N GLY A 92 1.43 -15.25 18.36
CA GLY A 92 2.04 -15.66 19.64
C GLY A 92 3.43 -15.03 19.88
N ALA A 93 4.47 -15.86 19.97
CA ALA A 93 5.83 -15.39 20.20
C ALA A 93 6.45 -14.58 19.04
N GLU A 94 6.02 -14.82 17.80
CA GLU A 94 6.46 -14.01 16.64
C GLU A 94 5.91 -12.60 16.72
N TRP A 95 4.62 -12.46 17.09
CA TRP A 95 3.98 -11.16 17.27
C TRP A 95 4.66 -10.35 18.37
N ARG A 96 4.88 -10.96 19.54
CA ARG A 96 5.58 -10.30 20.66
C ARG A 96 6.98 -9.81 20.32
N ARG A 97 7.71 -10.52 19.45
CA ARG A 97 9.03 -10.07 18.97
C ARG A 97 8.93 -8.93 17.96
N ALA A 98 7.93 -8.96 17.09
CA ALA A 98 7.65 -7.85 16.18
C ALA A 98 7.24 -6.58 16.95
N GLU A 99 6.43 -6.72 18.01
CA GLU A 99 6.05 -5.60 18.90
C GLU A 99 7.23 -4.97 19.63
N ALA A 100 8.27 -5.74 19.95
CA ALA A 100 9.45 -5.24 20.63
C ALA A 100 10.35 -4.34 19.73
N LEU A 101 10.14 -4.33 18.41
CA LEU A 101 10.86 -3.45 17.49
C LEU A 101 10.18 -2.07 17.39
N PRO A 102 10.90 -0.98 17.08
CA PRO A 102 10.30 0.33 16.84
C PRO A 102 9.23 0.28 15.75
N GLY A 103 8.05 0.82 16.04
CA GLY A 103 6.87 0.78 15.17
C GLY A 103 5.60 1.11 15.94
N ILE A 104 4.48 1.09 15.23
CA ILE A 104 3.17 1.48 15.77
C ILE A 104 2.18 0.35 15.51
N THR A 105 1.52 -0.12 16.57
CA THR A 105 0.39 -1.06 16.44
C THR A 105 -0.89 -0.26 16.31
N VAL A 106 -1.65 -0.52 15.25
CA VAL A 106 -2.99 0.01 15.04
C VAL A 106 -3.99 -1.13 15.22
N THR A 107 -5.03 -0.86 16.00
CA THR A 107 -6.11 -1.80 16.29
C THR A 107 -7.37 -1.38 15.53
N GLY A 108 -7.98 -2.36 14.85
CA GLY A 108 -9.30 -2.29 14.23
C GLY A 108 -10.38 -2.84 15.16
N LYS A 109 -11.44 -3.41 14.59
CA LYS A 109 -12.51 -4.07 15.37
C LYS A 109 -12.01 -5.35 16.03
N SER A 110 -11.22 -6.12 15.29
CA SER A 110 -10.62 -7.40 15.66
C SER A 110 -9.19 -7.58 15.11
N ALA A 111 -8.83 -6.83 14.06
CA ALA A 111 -7.51 -6.84 13.47
C ALA A 111 -6.52 -6.01 14.29
N GLU A 112 -5.28 -6.49 14.36
CA GLU A 112 -4.14 -5.71 14.83
C GLU A 112 -3.07 -5.73 13.73
N VAL A 113 -2.67 -4.53 13.29
CA VAL A 113 -1.62 -4.36 12.28
C VAL A 113 -0.56 -3.46 12.85
N ARG A 114 0.69 -3.94 12.85
CA ARG A 114 1.86 -3.16 13.24
C ARG A 114 2.60 -2.68 12.01
N VAL A 115 2.76 -1.36 11.90
CA VAL A 115 3.57 -0.72 10.86
C VAL A 115 4.93 -0.33 11.44
N PHE A 116 5.97 -0.44 10.64
CA PHE A 116 7.35 -0.15 11.03
C PHE A 116 7.90 0.99 10.18
N PRO A 117 8.89 1.75 10.69
CA PRO A 117 9.64 2.68 9.84
C PRO A 117 10.17 1.95 8.61
N PRO A 118 10.27 2.62 7.44
CA PRO A 118 10.82 1.97 6.26
C PRO A 118 12.22 1.42 6.53
N VAL A 119 12.49 0.23 5.99
CA VAL A 119 13.79 -0.44 6.12
C VAL A 119 14.41 -0.66 4.75
N PRO A 120 15.75 -0.73 4.63
CA PRO A 120 16.40 -1.09 3.38
C PRO A 120 15.94 -2.47 2.90
N LEU A 121 15.80 -2.65 1.58
CA LEU A 121 15.30 -3.89 0.97
C LEU A 121 16.15 -5.12 1.35
N ASP A 122 17.45 -4.93 1.51
CA ASP A 122 18.45 -5.93 1.93
C ASP A 122 18.78 -5.87 3.44
N GLY A 123 18.17 -4.94 4.19
CA GLY A 123 18.48 -4.62 5.58
C GLY A 123 17.36 -4.91 6.58
N TRP A 124 16.51 -5.92 6.32
CA TRP A 124 15.39 -6.23 7.21
C TRP A 124 15.85 -6.63 8.62
N PRO A 125 15.19 -6.12 9.69
CA PRO A 125 15.40 -6.62 11.05
C PRO A 125 15.16 -8.13 11.12
N LYS A 126 16.05 -8.88 11.80
CA LYS A 126 16.02 -10.35 11.84
C LYS A 126 14.67 -10.92 12.24
N ASP A 127 13.98 -10.27 13.19
CA ASP A 127 12.68 -10.72 13.66
C ASP A 127 11.54 -10.51 12.65
N LEU A 128 11.65 -9.53 11.75
CA LEU A 128 10.72 -9.32 10.65
C LEU A 128 11.07 -10.19 9.43
N ALA A 129 12.36 -10.35 9.13
CA ALA A 129 12.86 -11.08 7.97
C ALA A 129 12.41 -12.55 7.91
N LYS A 130 12.17 -13.17 9.06
CA LYS A 130 11.70 -14.57 9.18
C LYS A 130 10.17 -14.74 9.06
N LEU A 131 9.40 -13.66 9.19
CA LEU A 131 7.94 -13.72 9.12
C LEU A 131 7.48 -14.03 7.70
N GLN A 132 6.38 -14.76 7.57
CA GLN A 132 5.87 -15.22 6.28
C GLN A 132 5.00 -14.14 5.61
N VAL A 133 5.13 -14.00 4.29
CA VAL A 133 4.24 -13.19 3.45
C VAL A 133 2.99 -13.96 2.97
N SER A 134 3.03 -15.30 3.02
CA SER A 134 1.92 -16.19 2.68
C SER A 134 1.11 -16.63 3.93
N GLY A 135 -0.08 -17.20 3.73
CA GLY A 135 -0.95 -17.64 4.82
C GLY A 135 -1.74 -16.49 5.45
N THR A 136 -1.99 -15.44 4.68
CA THR A 136 -2.82 -14.27 5.03
C THR A 136 -4.24 -14.45 4.54
N GLU A 137 -4.73 -15.68 4.52
CA GLU A 137 -5.95 -16.01 3.82
C GLU A 137 -7.08 -15.72 4.80
N LEU A 138 -7.79 -14.62 4.54
CA LEU A 138 -8.81 -14.04 5.39
C LEU A 138 -10.08 -13.89 4.57
N ASP A 139 -11.20 -14.18 5.21
CA ASP A 139 -12.53 -13.99 4.68
C ASP A 139 -13.32 -13.06 5.59
N ASP A 140 -14.43 -12.53 5.09
CA ASP A 140 -15.43 -11.86 5.91
C ASP A 140 -16.51 -12.89 6.30
N PRO A 141 -16.80 -13.09 7.61
CA PRO A 141 -17.82 -14.05 8.05
C PRO A 141 -19.22 -13.73 7.51
N GLU A 142 -19.50 -12.45 7.34
CA GLU A 142 -20.70 -11.91 6.71
C GLU A 142 -20.27 -10.80 5.74
N PRO A 143 -21.02 -10.58 4.63
CA PRO A 143 -20.72 -9.49 3.72
C PRO A 143 -20.64 -8.14 4.45
N PRO A 144 -19.61 -7.32 4.21
CA PRO A 144 -19.51 -6.02 4.88
C PRO A 144 -20.69 -5.13 4.45
N ALA A 145 -21.26 -4.41 5.42
CA ALA A 145 -22.29 -3.42 5.13
C ALA A 145 -21.77 -2.36 4.13
N GLY A 146 -22.70 -1.76 3.38
CA GLY A 146 -22.37 -0.65 2.48
C GLY A 146 -21.59 0.46 3.22
N PRO A 147 -20.62 1.12 2.56
CA PRO A 147 -19.84 2.18 3.20
C PRO A 147 -20.69 3.42 3.42
N ASP A 148 -20.37 4.20 4.46
CA ASP A 148 -20.86 5.57 4.57
C ASP A 148 -20.09 6.46 3.59
N LEU A 149 -20.78 7.04 2.61
CA LEU A 149 -20.16 7.86 1.58
C LEU A 149 -19.81 9.28 2.05
N ALA A 150 -20.15 9.62 3.30
CA ALA A 150 -19.63 10.79 4.00
C ALA A 150 -18.22 10.57 4.57
N GLU A 151 -17.75 9.32 4.65
CA GLU A 151 -16.38 8.96 5.02
C GLU A 151 -15.54 8.58 3.80
N PRO A 152 -14.20 8.60 3.90
CA PRO A 152 -13.32 8.09 2.86
C PRO A 152 -13.56 6.61 2.57
N VAL A 153 -13.65 6.25 1.29
CA VAL A 153 -13.79 4.86 0.85
C VAL A 153 -12.65 4.48 -0.09
N LEU A 154 -11.97 3.38 0.22
CA LEU A 154 -11.01 2.74 -0.67
C LEU A 154 -11.73 1.63 -1.44
N TRP A 155 -11.99 1.88 -2.72
CA TRP A 155 -12.63 0.94 -3.61
C TRP A 155 -11.58 0.00 -4.21
N MET A 156 -11.64 -1.27 -3.83
CA MET A 156 -10.81 -2.34 -4.38
C MET A 156 -11.37 -2.80 -5.72
N SER A 157 -10.46 -3.11 -6.66
CA SER A 157 -10.80 -3.67 -7.96
C SER A 157 -11.56 -5.01 -7.84
N PRO A 158 -12.70 -5.19 -8.53
CA PRO A 158 -13.34 -6.50 -8.67
C PRO A 158 -12.66 -7.40 -9.71
N GLU A 159 -11.70 -6.86 -10.48
CA GLU A 159 -11.08 -7.54 -11.63
C GLU A 159 -9.77 -8.24 -11.28
N VAL A 160 -9.22 -7.98 -10.10
CA VAL A 160 -7.91 -8.46 -9.67
C VAL A 160 -8.03 -9.24 -8.36
N GLU A 161 -7.85 -10.56 -8.44
CA GLU A 161 -7.74 -11.39 -7.24
C GLU A 161 -6.40 -11.14 -6.54
N MET A 162 -6.44 -11.01 -5.21
CA MET A 162 -5.28 -10.74 -4.39
C MET A 162 -5.39 -11.51 -3.07
N SER A 163 -4.28 -12.07 -2.60
CA SER A 163 -4.17 -12.50 -1.20
C SER A 163 -4.44 -11.32 -0.26
N ALA A 164 -4.92 -11.56 0.96
CA ALA A 164 -5.23 -10.46 1.86
C ALA A 164 -3.99 -9.62 2.19
N GLY A 165 -2.80 -10.25 2.29
CA GLY A 165 -1.50 -9.57 2.37
C GLY A 165 -1.30 -8.48 1.31
N LYS A 166 -1.55 -8.82 0.04
CA LYS A 166 -1.42 -7.88 -1.09
C LYS A 166 -2.54 -6.85 -1.08
N ALA A 167 -3.78 -7.26 -0.81
CA ALA A 167 -4.90 -6.34 -0.72
C ALA A 167 -4.71 -5.29 0.39
N MET A 168 -4.17 -5.67 1.56
CA MET A 168 -3.78 -4.76 2.64
C MET A 168 -2.70 -3.76 2.19
N ALA A 169 -1.66 -4.23 1.47
CA ALA A 169 -0.64 -3.33 0.92
C ALA A 169 -1.25 -2.33 -0.07
N GLN A 170 -2.12 -2.79 -0.98
CA GLN A 170 -2.81 -1.96 -1.97
C GLN A 170 -3.76 -0.95 -1.31
N ALA A 171 -4.53 -1.35 -0.29
CA ALA A 171 -5.33 -0.42 0.52
C ALA A 171 -4.44 0.65 1.18
N GLY A 172 -3.28 0.26 1.71
CA GLY A 172 -2.27 1.19 2.20
C GLY A 172 -1.72 2.14 1.12
N HIS A 173 -1.61 1.71 -0.14
CA HIS A 173 -1.27 2.60 -1.26
C HIS A 173 -2.41 3.58 -1.56
N GLY A 174 -3.67 3.12 -1.61
CA GLY A 174 -4.83 3.99 -1.84
C GLY A 174 -4.95 5.08 -0.78
N ALA A 175 -4.82 4.71 0.50
CA ALA A 175 -4.83 5.66 1.62
C ALA A 175 -3.71 6.69 1.50
N GLN A 176 -2.49 6.26 1.15
CA GLN A 176 -1.36 7.17 0.96
C GLN A 176 -1.57 8.15 -0.21
N LEU A 177 -2.12 7.70 -1.33
CA LEU A 177 -2.38 8.59 -2.46
C LEU A 177 -3.42 9.64 -2.10
N ALA A 178 -4.52 9.25 -1.44
CA ALA A 178 -5.49 10.23 -0.93
C ALA A 178 -4.83 11.22 0.03
N TRP A 179 -4.05 10.74 1.00
CA TRP A 179 -3.33 11.59 1.94
C TRP A 179 -2.47 12.65 1.23
N TRP A 180 -1.78 12.28 0.16
CA TRP A 180 -0.92 13.21 -0.58
C TRP A 180 -1.68 14.30 -1.34
N GLU A 181 -2.89 14.03 -1.82
CA GLU A 181 -3.71 15.02 -2.52
C GLU A 181 -4.42 16.00 -1.57
N LEU A 182 -4.57 15.65 -0.29
CA LEU A 182 -5.21 16.51 0.70
C LEU A 182 -4.32 17.69 1.12
N SER A 183 -4.95 18.82 1.41
CA SER A 183 -4.34 19.97 2.10
C SER A 183 -3.99 19.63 3.55
N ASP A 184 -3.16 20.46 4.19
CA ASP A 184 -2.76 20.24 5.58
C ASP A 184 -3.94 20.31 6.57
N GLU A 185 -4.95 21.14 6.28
CA GLU A 185 -6.18 21.25 7.09
C GLU A 185 -7.04 19.98 7.00
N GLU A 186 -7.21 19.43 5.79
CA GLU A 186 -7.97 18.20 5.57
C GLU A 186 -7.24 16.99 6.17
N ARG A 187 -5.90 16.94 6.04
CA ARG A 187 -5.05 15.94 6.70
C ARG A 187 -5.19 15.99 8.21
N ALA A 188 -5.16 17.19 8.80
CA ALA A 188 -5.34 17.36 10.23
C ALA A 188 -6.74 16.88 10.66
N THR A 189 -7.78 17.27 9.93
CA THR A 189 -9.16 16.86 10.19
C THR A 189 -9.31 15.33 10.16
N TRP A 190 -8.77 14.66 9.14
CA TRP A 190 -8.86 13.21 9.01
C TRP A 190 -8.07 12.47 10.10
N ARG A 191 -6.88 12.96 10.44
CA ARG A 191 -6.05 12.43 11.53
C ARG A 191 -6.73 12.58 12.89
N ASP A 192 -7.26 13.76 13.19
CA ASP A 192 -7.85 14.07 14.50
C ASP A 192 -9.16 13.27 14.72
N ALA A 193 -9.84 12.89 13.64
CA ALA A 193 -10.95 11.92 13.66
C ALA A 193 -10.50 10.45 13.83
N GLY A 194 -9.20 10.15 13.83
CA GLY A 194 -8.66 8.80 13.99
C GLY A 194 -8.56 7.98 12.69
N PHE A 195 -8.54 8.67 11.55
CA PHE A 195 -8.53 8.11 10.21
C PHE A 195 -9.72 7.18 9.91
N PRO A 196 -10.99 7.63 10.07
CA PRO A 196 -12.14 6.84 9.61
C PRO A 196 -12.02 6.58 8.11
N LEU A 197 -12.16 5.31 7.71
CA LEU A 197 -12.23 4.91 6.31
C LEU A 197 -12.89 3.53 6.19
N ALA A 198 -13.52 3.29 5.04
CA ALA A 198 -14.01 1.98 4.65
C ALA A 198 -13.19 1.39 3.51
N VAL A 199 -13.05 0.07 3.45
CA VAL A 199 -12.49 -0.63 2.28
C VAL A 199 -13.55 -1.55 1.70
N ARG A 200 -13.88 -1.40 0.42
CA ARG A 200 -14.95 -2.18 -0.24
C ARG A 200 -14.52 -2.61 -1.63
N THR A 201 -14.96 -3.79 -2.07
CA THR A 201 -14.84 -4.17 -3.49
C THR A 201 -15.95 -3.48 -4.26
N ALA A 202 -15.60 -2.72 -5.30
CA ALA A 202 -16.58 -2.07 -6.17
C ALA A 202 -17.33 -3.11 -7.01
N ASP A 203 -18.58 -2.83 -7.37
CA ASP A 203 -19.21 -3.60 -8.44
C ASP A 203 -18.57 -3.23 -9.81
N PRO A 204 -18.67 -4.08 -10.85
CA PRO A 204 -18.02 -3.82 -12.13
C PRO A 204 -18.49 -2.57 -12.89
N ALA A 205 -19.71 -2.08 -12.64
CA ALA A 205 -20.18 -0.84 -13.26
C ALA A 205 -19.57 0.36 -12.55
N GLN A 206 -19.67 0.39 -11.22
CA GLN A 206 -19.06 1.40 -10.38
C GLN A 206 -17.54 1.50 -10.61
N TRP A 207 -16.86 0.37 -10.76
CA TRP A 207 -15.41 0.33 -10.99
C TRP A 207 -14.99 1.04 -12.28
N ARG A 208 -15.76 0.87 -13.37
CA ARG A 208 -15.50 1.58 -14.64
C ARG A 208 -15.64 3.09 -14.49
N ASP A 209 -16.62 3.54 -13.72
CA ASP A 209 -16.82 4.98 -13.46
C ASP A 209 -15.70 5.52 -12.56
N LEU A 210 -15.35 4.80 -11.48
CA LEU A 210 -14.28 5.18 -10.55
C LEU A 210 -12.92 5.30 -11.24
N THR A 211 -12.56 4.35 -12.10
CA THR A 211 -11.24 4.33 -12.79
C THR A 211 -11.10 5.40 -13.87
N THR A 212 -12.20 6.01 -14.31
CA THR A 212 -12.20 7.14 -15.26
C THR A 212 -12.39 8.50 -14.57
N SER A 213 -12.60 8.51 -13.25
CA SER A 213 -12.68 9.72 -12.44
C SER A 213 -11.32 10.42 -12.27
N ARG A 214 -11.31 11.56 -11.58
CA ARG A 214 -10.08 12.26 -11.17
C ARG A 214 -9.59 11.85 -9.78
N LEU A 215 -10.24 10.87 -9.15
CA LEU A 215 -9.86 10.41 -7.83
C LEU A 215 -8.49 9.71 -7.86
N PRO A 216 -7.73 9.74 -6.76
CA PRO A 216 -6.48 9.02 -6.66
C PRO A 216 -6.64 7.53 -6.98
N LEU A 217 -5.84 7.04 -7.93
CA LEU A 217 -5.92 5.68 -8.47
C LEU A 217 -4.57 4.97 -8.36
N VAL A 218 -4.55 3.83 -7.67
CA VAL A 218 -3.38 2.95 -7.60
C VAL A 218 -3.31 2.08 -8.84
N ARG A 219 -2.15 2.10 -9.49
CA ARG A 219 -1.79 1.20 -10.59
C ARG A 219 -0.62 0.34 -10.16
N ASP A 220 -0.76 -0.99 -10.21
CA ASP A 220 0.34 -1.88 -9.83
C ASP A 220 1.48 -1.75 -10.84
N ALA A 221 2.69 -1.53 -10.33
CA ALA A 221 3.88 -1.32 -11.16
C ALA A 221 4.47 -2.62 -11.74
N GLY A 222 3.84 -3.79 -11.52
CA GLY A 222 4.25 -5.05 -12.14
C GLY A 222 5.34 -5.83 -11.42
N PHE A 223 5.56 -5.56 -10.12
CA PHE A 223 6.49 -6.33 -9.27
C PHE A 223 5.79 -7.41 -8.44
N THR A 224 4.52 -7.65 -8.76
CA THR A 224 3.69 -8.68 -8.15
C THR A 224 3.25 -9.66 -9.24
N GLU A 225 2.50 -10.68 -8.86
CA GLU A 225 1.83 -11.57 -9.84
C GLU A 225 0.66 -10.87 -10.57
N ILE A 226 0.35 -9.63 -10.21
CA ILE A 226 -0.66 -8.80 -10.87
C ILE A 226 -0.07 -8.25 -12.16
N ALA A 227 -0.84 -8.26 -13.25
CA ALA A 227 -0.41 -7.73 -14.53
C ALA A 227 0.01 -6.25 -14.39
N PRO A 228 1.19 -5.85 -14.88
CA PRO A 228 1.65 -4.46 -14.81
C PRO A 228 0.61 -3.49 -15.39
N GLY A 229 0.36 -2.38 -14.69
CA GLY A 229 -0.62 -1.37 -15.08
C GLY A 229 -2.06 -1.63 -14.63
N SER A 230 -2.33 -2.77 -13.98
CA SER A 230 -3.65 -3.08 -13.42
C SER A 230 -4.06 -2.04 -12.39
N CYS A 231 -5.29 -1.55 -12.50
CA CYS A 231 -5.91 -0.68 -11.49
C CYS A 231 -6.33 -1.54 -10.30
N THR A 232 -5.87 -1.20 -9.09
CA THR A 232 -6.08 -2.03 -7.89
C THR A 232 -6.98 -1.36 -6.86
N VAL A 233 -6.83 -0.04 -6.66
CA VAL A 233 -7.59 0.75 -5.67
C VAL A 233 -7.87 2.14 -6.18
N VAL A 234 -9.11 2.61 -6.04
CA VAL A 234 -9.46 4.04 -6.16
C VAL A 234 -9.79 4.57 -4.77
N ALA A 235 -9.18 5.70 -4.39
CA ALA A 235 -9.44 6.34 -3.11
C ALA A 235 -10.45 7.47 -3.27
N ASP A 236 -11.68 7.23 -2.82
CA ASP A 236 -12.79 8.18 -2.85
C ASP A 236 -12.87 8.89 -1.50
N HIS A 237 -12.13 9.99 -1.37
CA HIS A 237 -12.16 10.84 -0.18
C HIS A 237 -13.14 12.02 -0.44
N PRO A 238 -14.10 12.32 0.46
CA PRO A 238 -15.11 13.36 0.24
C PRO A 238 -14.53 14.74 -0.12
N ALA A 239 -13.38 15.09 0.44
CA ALA A 239 -12.68 16.34 0.16
C ALA A 239 -12.00 16.41 -1.23
N LEU A 240 -11.93 15.29 -1.96
CA LEU A 240 -11.33 15.19 -3.30
C LEU A 240 -12.36 15.11 -4.44
N ARG A 241 -13.65 15.26 -4.11
CA ARG A 241 -14.76 15.21 -5.08
C ARG A 241 -15.01 16.55 -5.76
#